data_AF-A0A2W1B4X8-F1
#
_entry.id   AF-A0A2W1B4X8-F1
#
_cell.length_a   1.000
_cell.length_b   1.000
_cell.length_c   1.000
_cell.angle_alpha   90.00
_cell.angle_beta   90.00
_cell.angle_gamma   90.00
#
_symmetry.space_group_name_H-M   'P 1'
#
loop_
_entity.id
_entity.type
_entity.pdbx_description
1 polymer ?
#
loop_
_entity_poly.entity_id
_entity_poly.type
_entity_poly.pdbx_seq_one_letter_code
_entity_poly.pdbx_strand_id
1 'polypeptide(L)' 'MVAVALAGIGLLATRSDRPPGIEIFLPTPTATPELAAYITGAVVSPGVYTIDIESRIADLIRAAGGETTDADLNSINLS' A
#
# COMPACT_ATOMS: atom_id res chain seq x y z
N MET A 1 33.76 -63.54 -22.57
CA MET A 1 32.34 -63.14 -22.63
C MET A 1 31.71 -63.38 -21.27
N VAL A 2 31.81 -62.39 -20.37
CA VAL A 2 30.99 -62.30 -19.15
C VAL A 2 30.42 -60.89 -19.15
N ALA A 3 29.13 -60.81 -18.88
CA ALA A 3 28.21 -59.82 -19.36
C ALA A 3 28.58 -58.37 -18.98
N VAL A 4 28.56 -57.51 -19.99
CA VAL A 4 28.30 -56.08 -19.85
C VAL A 4 26.87 -55.93 -19.32
N ALA A 5 26.74 -55.92 -17.99
CA ALA A 5 25.46 -55.69 -17.32
C ALA A 5 25.61 -54.69 -16.16
N LEU A 6 26.52 -53.72 -16.32
CA LEU A 6 26.65 -52.57 -15.41
C LEU A 6 26.29 -51.24 -16.08
N ALA A 7 25.79 -51.27 -17.33
CA ALA A 7 25.42 -50.06 -18.08
C ALA A 7 23.91 -49.73 -18.00
N GLY A 8 23.12 -50.49 -17.24
CA GLY A 8 21.66 -50.33 -17.20
C GLY A 8 21.12 -49.41 -16.09
N ILE A 9 21.85 -49.29 -14.97
CA ILE A 9 21.33 -48.61 -13.77
C ILE A 9 21.69 -47.12 -13.75
N GLY A 10 22.79 -46.72 -14.40
CA GLY A 10 23.24 -45.32 -14.42
C GLY A 10 22.39 -44.37 -15.27
N LEU A 11 21.56 -44.90 -16.18
CA LEU A 11 20.86 -44.08 -17.18
C LEU A 11 19.41 -43.73 -16.79
N LEU A 12 18.82 -44.41 -15.79
CA LEU A 12 17.44 -44.13 -15.37
C LEU A 12 17.35 -43.07 -14.26
N ALA A 13 18.48 -42.66 -13.67
CA ALA A 13 18.51 -41.69 -12.58
C ALA A 13 18.57 -40.22 -13.04
N THR A 14 18.68 -39.92 -14.33
CA THR A 14 19.01 -38.56 -14.81
C THR A 14 17.89 -37.81 -15.52
N ARG A 15 16.71 -38.41 -15.75
CA ARG A 15 15.56 -37.69 -16.35
C ARG A 15 14.42 -37.51 -15.37
N SER A 16 14.69 -36.80 -14.28
CA SER A 16 13.62 -36.07 -13.60
C SER A 16 13.47 -34.73 -14.31
N ASP A 17 12.76 -34.73 -15.44
CA ASP A 17 12.13 -33.52 -15.97
C ASP A 17 11.09 -33.07 -14.94
N ARG A 18 11.53 -32.37 -13.90
CA ARG A 18 10.60 -31.71 -12.97
C ARG A 18 9.82 -30.71 -13.82
N PRO A 19 8.48 -30.83 -13.93
CA PRO A 19 7.71 -29.83 -14.63
C PRO A 19 8.06 -28.46 -14.03
N PRO A 20 8.30 -27.44 -14.86
CA PRO A 20 8.61 -26.11 -14.36
C PRO A 20 7.49 -25.72 -13.38
N GLY A 21 7.89 -25.44 -12.14
CA GLY A 21 6.95 -25.03 -11.11
C GLY A 21 6.24 -23.76 -11.53
N ILE A 22 4.97 -23.62 -11.13
CA ILE A 22 4.25 -22.37 -11.32
C ILE A 22 4.72 -21.41 -10.23
N GLU A 23 5.47 -20.38 -10.61
CA GLU A 23 5.78 -19.27 -9.72
C GLU A 23 4.58 -18.32 -9.67
N ILE A 24 3.94 -18.23 -8.51
CA ILE A 24 2.89 -17.24 -8.26
C ILE A 24 3.58 -15.96 -7.76
N PHE A 25 3.63 -14.94 -8.61
CA PHE A 25 4.01 -13.60 -8.18
C PHE A 25 2.83 -12.95 -7.46
N LEU A 26 2.96 -12.78 -6.15
CA LEU A 26 2.06 -11.93 -5.40
C LEU A 26 2.41 -10.48 -5.72
N PRO A 27 1.45 -9.63 -6.11
CA PRO A 27 1.72 -8.21 -6.27
C PRO A 27 2.13 -7.64 -4.91
N THR A 28 3.23 -6.90 -4.87
CA THR A 28 3.54 -6.07 -3.70
C THR A 28 2.44 -5.02 -3.59
N PRO A 29 1.76 -4.87 -2.43
CA PRO A 29 0.78 -3.82 -2.26
C PRO A 29 1.43 -2.47 -2.56
N THR A 30 0.86 -1.74 -3.53
CA THR A 30 1.27 -0.36 -3.80
C THR A 30 0.91 0.49 -2.59
N ALA A 31 1.87 1.22 -2.04
CA ALA A 31 1.58 2.15 -0.95
C ALA A 31 0.58 3.21 -1.45
N THR A 32 -0.55 3.34 -0.78
CA THR A 32 -1.47 4.46 -1.01
C THR A 32 -0.78 5.73 -0.54
N PRO A 33 -0.66 6.78 -1.36
CA PRO A 33 -0.06 8.03 -0.93
C PRO A 33 -0.89 8.64 0.21
N GLU A 34 -0.27 8.86 1.35
CA GLU A 34 -0.87 9.61 2.46
C GLU A 34 -0.74 11.11 2.17
N LEU A 35 -1.85 11.84 2.23
CA LEU A 35 -1.86 13.29 2.12
C LEU A 35 -1.84 13.89 3.53
N ALA A 36 -0.84 14.72 3.80
CA ALA A 36 -0.75 15.47 5.05
C ALA A 36 -1.07 16.94 4.80
N ALA A 37 -1.97 17.51 5.62
CA ALA A 37 -2.34 18.92 5.58
C ALA A 37 -2.07 19.57 6.93
N TYR A 38 -1.53 20.79 6.89
CA TYR A 38 -1.31 21.62 8.07
C TYR A 38 -2.42 22.66 8.19
N ILE A 39 -3.11 22.67 9.34
CA ILE A 39 -4.19 23.62 9.63
C ILE A 39 -3.84 24.51 10.83
N THR A 40 -4.15 25.80 10.69
CA THR A 40 -3.88 26.85 11.68
C THR A 40 -4.99 27.88 11.73
N GLY A 41 -4.93 28.79 12.70
CA GLY A 41 -5.88 29.89 12.85
C GLY A 41 -6.98 29.56 13.86
N ALA A 42 -8.20 29.99 13.57
CA ALA A 42 -9.37 29.88 14.43
C ALA A 42 -10.01 28.47 14.38
N VAL A 43 -9.24 27.46 14.78
CA VAL A 43 -9.68 26.06 14.92
C VAL A 43 -9.33 25.52 16.31
N VAL A 44 -10.07 24.52 16.78
CA VAL A 44 -9.92 24.01 18.14
C VAL A 44 -8.54 23.40 18.41
N SER A 45 -8.01 22.64 17.45
CA SER A 45 -6.71 21.97 17.58
C SER A 45 -5.86 22.11 16.31
N PRO A 46 -5.09 23.20 16.18
CA PRO A 46 -4.13 23.39 15.10
C PRO A 46 -3.08 22.28 15.05
N GLY A 47 -2.63 21.91 13.85
CA GLY A 47 -1.66 20.83 13.70
C GLY A 47 -1.61 20.24 12.31
N VAL A 48 -0.85 19.16 12.16
CA VAL A 48 -0.76 18.37 10.94
C VAL A 48 -1.68 17.17 11.06
N TYR A 49 -2.51 16.96 10.04
CA TYR A 49 -3.44 15.84 9.96
C TYR A 49 -3.22 15.09 8.66
N THR A 50 -3.23 13.75 8.76
CA THR A 50 -3.32 12.88 7.59
C THR A 50 -4.78 12.80 7.16
N ILE A 51 -5.03 13.06 5.89
CA ILE A 51 -6.36 13.07 5.28
C ILE A 51 -6.35 12.26 3.98
N ASP A 52 -7.52 11.77 3.58
CA ASP A 52 -7.67 11.13 2.28
C ASP A 52 -7.53 12.16 1.16
N ILE A 53 -7.07 11.73 -0.02
CA ILE A 53 -6.87 12.63 -1.16
C ILE A 53 -8.16 13.27 -1.69
N GLU A 54 -9.29 12.61 -1.46
CA GLU A 54 -10.63 13.10 -1.81
C GLU A 54 -11.26 13.97 -0.69
N SER A 55 -10.54 14.17 0.42
CA SER A 55 -11.03 14.97 1.55
C SER A 55 -11.11 16.44 1.20
N ARG A 56 -12.11 17.12 1.76
CA ARG A 56 -12.31 18.55 1.60
C ARG A 56 -11.79 19.32 2.80
N ILE A 57 -11.70 20.64 2.66
CA ILE A 57 -11.29 21.54 3.73
C ILE A 57 -12.23 21.41 4.95
N ALA A 58 -13.52 21.19 4.71
CA ALA A 58 -14.50 20.96 5.78
C ALA A 58 -14.17 19.70 6.62
N ASP A 59 -13.59 18.67 6.01
CA ASP A 59 -13.20 17.45 6.71
C ASP A 59 -11.96 17.67 7.57
N LEU A 60 -11.01 18.46 7.08
CA LEU A 60 -9.84 18.88 7.85
C LEU A 60 -10.22 19.75 9.06
N ILE A 61 -11.16 20.70 8.89
CA ILE A 61 -11.67 21.53 10.00
C ILE A 61 -12.33 20.63 11.05
N ARG A 62 -13.14 19.66 10.63
CA ARG A 62 -13.78 18.71 11.53
C ARG A 62 -12.77 17.83 12.27
N ALA A 63 -11.73 17.36 11.57
CA ALA A 63 -10.63 16.60 12.17
C ALA A 63 -9.86 17.43 13.21
N ALA A 64 -9.73 18.74 12.98
CA ALA A 64 -9.14 19.69 13.93
C ALA A 64 -10.05 20.03 15.13
N GLY A 65 -11.19 19.36 15.28
CA GLY A 65 -12.16 19.59 16.36
C GLY A 65 -13.21 20.66 16.06
N GLY A 66 -13.27 21.15 14.82
CA GLY A 66 -14.14 22.23 14.40
C GLY A 66 -13.48 23.61 14.46
N GLU A 67 -14.21 24.60 13.98
CA GLU A 67 -13.88 26.01 14.08
C GLU A 67 -14.06 26.55 15.51
N THR A 68 -13.34 27.62 15.84
CA THR A 68 -13.63 28.40 17.06
C THR A 68 -14.69 29.47 16.79
N THR A 69 -15.25 30.07 17.85
CA THR A 69 -16.27 31.13 17.74
C THR A 69 -15.80 32.35 16.95
N ASP A 70 -14.49 32.59 16.90
CA ASP A 70 -13.88 33.74 16.20
C ASP A 70 -13.57 33.44 14.73
N ALA A 71 -13.87 32.23 14.24
CA ALA A 71 -13.59 31.83 12.87
C ALA A 71 -14.57 32.47 11.88
N ASP A 72 -14.04 33.14 10.85
CA ASP A 72 -14.84 33.59 9.72
C ASP A 72 -14.81 32.57 8.58
N LEU A 73 -15.83 31.70 8.57
CA LEU A 73 -15.98 30.67 7.53
C LEU A 73 -16.51 31.22 6.20
N ASN A 74 -17.07 32.43 6.16
CA ASN A 74 -17.57 33.01 4.90
C ASN A 74 -16.44 33.36 3.93
N SER A 75 -15.23 33.51 4.46
CA SER A 75 -14.02 33.77 3.69
C SER A 75 -13.39 32.48 3.11
N ILE A 76 -13.98 31.30 3.33
CA ILE A 76 -13.42 30.00 2.94
C ILE A 76 -14.40 29.23 2.05
N ASN A 77 -13.89 28.62 0.99
CA ASN A 77 -14.69 27.68 0.18
C ASN A 77 -14.69 26.29 0.82
N LEU A 78 -15.83 25.88 1.35
CA LEU A 78 -16.04 24.59 2.03
C LEU A 78 -16.86 23.58 1.19
N SER A 79 -16.97 23.83 -0.12
CA SER A 79 -17.82 23.08 -1.05
C SER A 79 -17.31 21.72 -1.48
#